data_AF-A0A2H0E105-F1
#
_entry.id   AF-A0A2H0E105-F1
#
_cell.length_a   1.000
_cell.length_b   1.000
_cell.length_c   1.000
_cell.angle_alpha   90.00
_cell.angle_beta   90.00
_cell.angle_gamma   90.00
#
_symmetry.space_group_name_H-M   'P 1'
#
loop_
_entity.id
_entity.type
_entity.pdbx_description
1 polymer ?
#
loop_
_entity_poly.entity_id
_entity_poly.type
_entity_poly.pdbx_seq_one_letter_code
_entity_poly.pdbx_strand_id
1 'polypeptide(L)'
;MKKIIIVVVLLLLAGLIYKKMPVNETVKPETKSEEFSGTLAQAMKLGVPMKCEWQTSEGSGESYVKGKDMYLKTMMQGKTGYMVKIGDCVHTWSEGQKQGVKFCQAPEAITPEEADKPADWQPDSGSYKTEGVDWDVQYKCRPDIFSGNRFELPADVRFLDMAETLKGFGR
;
A
#
# COMPACT_ATOMS: atom_id res chain seq x y z
N MET A 1 27.25 -49.70 -41.91
CA MET A 1 27.16 -50.27 -40.54
C MET A 1 27.86 -49.43 -39.46
N LYS A 2 29.03 -48.80 -39.71
CA LYS A 2 29.72 -47.93 -38.73
C LYS A 2 28.96 -46.65 -38.28
N LYS A 3 28.06 -46.11 -39.12
CA LYS A 3 27.32 -44.86 -38.80
C LYS A 3 26.16 -45.05 -37.82
N ILE A 4 25.59 -46.26 -37.72
CA ILE A 4 24.45 -46.56 -36.84
C ILE A 4 24.92 -46.69 -35.38
N ILE A 5 26.15 -47.19 -35.17
CA ILE A 5 26.75 -47.35 -33.83
C ILE A 5 26.99 -45.98 -33.17
N ILE A 6 27.33 -44.95 -33.94
CA ILE A 6 27.60 -43.59 -33.40
C ILE A 6 26.32 -42.92 -32.88
N VAL A 7 25.18 -43.14 -33.55
CA VAL A 7 23.89 -42.52 -33.16
C VAL A 7 23.33 -43.15 -31.88
N VAL A 8 23.51 -44.47 -31.68
CA VAL A 8 23.06 -45.17 -30.47
C VAL A 8 23.91 -44.80 -29.25
N VAL A 9 25.23 -44.59 -29.43
CA VAL A 9 26.13 -44.16 -28.35
C VAL A 9 25.85 -42.71 -27.92
N LEU A 10 25.53 -41.81 -28.86
CA LEU A 10 25.15 -40.43 -28.53
C LEU A 10 23.81 -40.33 -27.80
N LEU A 11 22.82 -41.17 -28.14
CA LEU A 11 21.53 -41.20 -27.43
C LEU A 11 21.65 -41.80 -26.01
N LEU A 12 22.55 -42.77 -25.80
CA LEU A 12 22.80 -43.33 -24.47
C LEU A 12 23.58 -42.36 -23.55
N LEU A 13 24.43 -41.50 -24.10
CA LEU A 13 25.13 -40.47 -23.32
C LEU A 13 24.21 -39.30 -22.92
N ALA A 14 23.21 -38.96 -23.74
CA ALA A 14 22.22 -37.92 -23.39
C ALA A 14 21.26 -38.35 -22.26
N GLY A 15 21.00 -39.65 -22.11
CA GLY A 15 20.10 -40.18 -21.08
C GLY A 15 20.65 -40.18 -19.65
N LEU A 16 21.98 -40.12 -19.47
CA LEU A 16 22.61 -40.17 -18.14
C LEU A 16 22.74 -38.79 -17.46
N ILE A 17 22.56 -37.69 -18.20
CA ILE A 17 22.77 -36.33 -17.66
C ILE A 17 21.48 -35.78 -16.99
N TYR A 18 20.32 -36.39 -17.20
CA TYR A 18 19.05 -35.94 -16.61
C TYR A 18 18.79 -36.38 -15.15
N LYS A 19 19.76 -36.99 -14.47
CA LYS A 19 19.56 -37.55 -13.11
C LYS A 19 20.10 -36.73 -11.94
N LYS A 20 20.57 -35.49 -12.14
CA LYS A 20 20.97 -34.61 -11.03
C LYS A 20 20.70 -33.13 -11.36
N MET A 21 19.43 -32.77 -11.49
CA MET A 21 19.04 -31.40 -11.14
C MET A 21 18.47 -31.47 -9.73
N PRO A 22 19.07 -30.79 -8.73
CA PRO A 22 18.35 -30.52 -7.50
C PRO A 22 17.11 -29.73 -7.93
N VAL A 23 15.94 -30.31 -7.66
CA VAL A 23 14.69 -29.56 -7.65
C VAL A 23 14.97 -28.38 -6.74
N ASN A 24 15.04 -27.20 -7.35
CA ASN A 24 15.13 -25.93 -6.65
C ASN A 24 13.86 -25.90 -5.81
N GLU A 25 13.98 -26.26 -4.53
CA GLU A 25 12.91 -26.09 -3.58
C GLU A 25 12.41 -24.68 -3.80
N THR A 26 11.15 -24.60 -4.20
CA THR A 26 10.47 -23.32 -4.17
C THR A 26 10.51 -22.97 -2.70
N VAL A 27 11.45 -22.10 -2.33
CA VAL A 27 11.49 -21.44 -1.04
C VAL A 27 10.14 -20.77 -0.95
N LYS A 28 9.18 -21.47 -0.35
CA LYS A 28 8.04 -20.85 0.28
C LYS A 28 8.70 -19.90 1.26
N PRO A 29 8.58 -18.58 1.11
CA PRO A 29 8.94 -17.72 2.21
C PRO A 29 7.90 -18.03 3.27
N GLU A 30 8.20 -18.96 4.18
CA GLU A 30 7.72 -18.87 5.56
C GLU A 30 8.45 -17.69 6.20
N THR A 31 8.24 -16.48 5.67
CA THR A 31 8.19 -15.33 6.55
C THR A 31 6.92 -15.53 7.35
N LYS A 32 7.06 -16.22 8.48
CA LYS A 32 6.28 -15.95 9.68
C LYS A 32 6.59 -14.50 10.08
N SER A 33 6.19 -13.56 9.23
CA SER A 33 6.32 -12.15 9.51
C SER A 33 5.23 -11.89 10.53
N GLU A 34 5.70 -11.58 11.74
CA GLU A 34 4.89 -11.49 12.93
C GLU A 34 3.80 -10.44 12.70
N GLU A 35 2.60 -10.74 13.18
CA GLU A 35 1.51 -9.77 13.18
C GLU A 35 2.00 -8.51 13.90
N PHE A 36 1.89 -7.36 13.22
CA PHE A 36 2.29 -6.07 13.75
C PHE A 36 1.08 -5.38 14.36
N SER A 37 1.22 -4.86 15.57
CA SER A 37 0.23 -3.95 16.16
C SER A 37 0.87 -2.60 16.43
N GLY A 38 0.24 -1.54 15.94
CA GLY A 38 0.75 -0.18 16.09
C GLY A 38 0.00 0.82 15.23
N THR A 39 0.62 1.96 14.95
CA THR A 39 0.02 2.97 14.07
C THR A 39 0.25 2.61 12.60
N LEU A 40 -0.61 3.12 11.72
CA LEU A 40 -0.47 2.94 10.28
C LEU A 40 0.87 3.51 9.75
N ALA A 41 1.34 4.62 10.31
CA ALA A 41 2.63 5.21 9.97
C ALA A 41 3.81 4.31 10.36
N GLN A 42 3.73 3.61 11.49
CA GLN A 42 4.74 2.62 11.87
C GLN A 42 4.74 1.43 10.91
N ALA A 43 3.56 0.94 10.51
CA ALA A 43 3.45 -0.15 9.54
C ALA A 43 4.09 0.22 8.18
N MET A 44 3.88 1.45 7.69
CA MET A 44 4.52 1.95 6.46
C MET A 44 6.05 1.95 6.54
N LYS A 45 6.63 2.29 7.70
CA LYS A 45 8.09 2.31 7.90
C LYS A 45 8.72 0.91 7.83
N LEU A 46 7.95 -0.16 8.05
CA LEU A 46 8.45 -1.53 7.93
C LEU A 46 8.78 -1.89 6.48
N GLY A 47 8.19 -1.21 5.49
CA GLY A 47 8.47 -1.44 4.07
C GLY A 47 7.97 -2.80 3.54
N VAL A 48 7.33 -3.60 4.38
CA VAL A 48 6.74 -4.89 4.01
C VAL A 48 5.30 -4.68 3.54
N PRO A 49 4.87 -5.33 2.45
CA PRO A 49 3.46 -5.33 2.05
C PRO A 49 2.56 -5.90 3.17
N MET A 50 1.60 -5.11 3.64
CA MET A 50 0.72 -5.49 4.75
C MET A 50 -0.73 -5.13 4.47
N LYS A 51 -1.64 -5.95 4.99
CA LYS A 51 -3.04 -5.59 5.22
C LYS A 51 -3.18 -5.21 6.69
N CYS A 52 -3.73 -4.04 6.99
CA CYS A 52 -4.06 -3.65 8.36
C CYS A 52 -5.55 -3.45 8.54
N GLU A 53 -6.04 -3.73 9.74
CA GLU A 53 -7.44 -3.59 10.10
C GLU A 53 -7.54 -2.89 11.45
N TRP A 54 -8.55 -2.04 11.60
CA TRP A 54 -8.90 -1.40 12.86
C TRP A 54 -10.41 -1.37 13.04
N GLN A 55 -10.84 -1.32 14.29
CA GLN A 55 -12.25 -1.28 14.68
C GLN A 55 -12.38 -0.46 15.96
N THR A 56 -13.30 0.49 15.96
CA THR A 56 -13.74 1.24 17.13
C THR A 56 -15.26 1.12 17.29
N SER A 57 -15.82 1.78 18.31
CA SER A 57 -17.28 1.93 18.47
C SER A 57 -17.91 2.81 17.39
N GLU A 58 -17.12 3.69 16.75
CA GLU A 58 -17.62 4.68 15.79
C GLU A 58 -17.51 4.21 14.34
N GLY A 59 -16.65 3.21 14.08
CA GLY A 59 -16.46 2.66 12.76
C GLY A 59 -15.35 1.62 12.67
N SER A 60 -14.97 1.33 11.43
CA SER A 60 -13.93 0.36 11.11
C SER A 60 -13.18 0.75 9.85
N GLY A 61 -12.04 0.12 9.63
CA GLY A 61 -11.34 0.29 8.37
C GLY A 61 -10.38 -0.85 8.06
N GLU A 62 -10.15 -1.00 6.77
CA GLU A 62 -9.08 -1.84 6.24
C GLU A 62 -8.11 -0.98 5.41
N SER A 63 -6.82 -1.22 5.58
CA SER A 63 -5.77 -0.59 4.80
C SER A 63 -4.86 -1.63 4.18
N TYR A 64 -4.26 -1.25 3.06
CA TYR A 64 -3.22 -2.00 2.38
C TYR A 64 -2.04 -1.06 2.18
N VAL A 65 -0.85 -1.50 2.60
CA VAL A 65 0.36 -0.69 2.61
C VAL A 65 1.43 -1.40 1.81
N LYS A 66 2.05 -0.70 0.86
CA LYS A 66 3.18 -1.21 0.07
C LYS A 66 4.19 -0.10 -0.16
N GLY A 67 5.29 -0.13 0.59
CA GLY A 67 6.30 0.94 0.54
C GLY A 67 5.69 2.28 0.98
N LYS A 68 5.68 3.26 0.07
CA LYS A 68 5.10 4.60 0.33
C LYS A 68 3.63 4.73 -0.07
N ASP A 69 3.10 3.74 -0.77
CA ASP A 69 1.74 3.74 -1.28
C ASP A 69 0.80 3.07 -0.28
N MET A 70 -0.41 3.59 -0.20
CA MET A 70 -1.41 3.16 0.76
C MET A 70 -2.79 3.22 0.14
N TYR A 71 -3.60 2.20 0.36
CA TYR A 71 -5.04 2.21 0.13
C TYR A 71 -5.71 2.06 1.49
N LEU A 72 -6.81 2.77 1.68
CA LEU A 72 -7.62 2.69 2.88
C LEU A 72 -9.10 2.73 2.48
N LYS A 73 -9.88 1.81 3.06
CA LYS A 73 -11.33 1.81 3.03
C LYS A 73 -11.81 1.93 4.47
N THR A 74 -12.64 2.92 4.76
CA THR A 74 -13.17 3.16 6.10
C THR A 74 -14.69 3.13 6.05
N MET A 75 -15.31 2.71 7.14
CA MET A 75 -16.75 2.75 7.35
C MET A 75 -17.02 3.48 8.65
N MET A 76 -17.58 4.68 8.56
CA MET A 76 -17.88 5.55 9.69
C MET A 76 -19.33 6.00 9.61
N GLN A 77 -20.09 5.85 10.69
CA GLN A 77 -21.51 6.27 10.73
C GLN A 77 -22.35 5.75 9.54
N GLY A 78 -22.08 4.51 9.09
CA GLY A 78 -22.75 3.90 7.93
C GLY A 78 -22.34 4.44 6.56
N LYS A 79 -21.35 5.33 6.48
CA LYS A 79 -20.77 5.84 5.23
C LYS A 79 -19.44 5.17 4.96
N THR A 80 -19.23 4.73 3.73
CA THR A 80 -17.95 4.20 3.26
C THR A 80 -17.12 5.31 2.62
N GLY A 81 -15.89 5.48 3.11
CA GLY A 81 -14.89 6.37 2.55
C GLY A 81 -13.71 5.58 1.97
N TYR A 82 -13.04 6.18 0.99
CA TYR A 82 -11.84 5.64 0.38
C TYR A 82 -10.73 6.69 0.40
N MET A 83 -9.51 6.22 0.57
CA MET A 83 -8.31 7.02 0.42
C MET A 83 -7.23 6.20 -0.27
N VAL A 84 -6.54 6.80 -1.24
CA VAL A 84 -5.36 6.21 -1.87
C VAL A 84 -4.24 7.24 -1.89
N LYS A 85 -3.11 6.88 -1.29
CA LYS A 85 -1.85 7.60 -1.40
C LYS A 85 -0.99 6.92 -2.47
N ILE A 86 -0.64 7.68 -3.51
CA ILE A 86 0.23 7.25 -4.60
C ILE A 86 1.35 8.28 -4.71
N GLY A 87 2.59 7.86 -4.44
CA GLY A 87 3.70 8.80 -4.34
C GLY A 87 3.42 9.89 -3.29
N ASP A 88 3.44 11.16 -3.72
CA ASP A 88 3.24 12.33 -2.86
C ASP A 88 1.81 12.89 -2.88
N CYS A 89 0.89 12.16 -3.53
CA CYS A 89 -0.49 12.59 -3.69
C CYS A 89 -1.46 11.68 -2.93
N VAL A 90 -2.37 12.29 -2.18
CA VAL A 90 -3.48 11.63 -1.50
C VAL A 90 -4.77 11.95 -2.27
N HIS A 91 -5.51 10.90 -2.60
CA HIS A 91 -6.82 10.96 -3.24
C HIS A 91 -7.84 10.42 -2.27
N THR A 92 -8.96 11.10 -2.09
CA THR A 92 -10.06 10.61 -1.25
C THR A 92 -11.42 10.86 -1.91
N TRP A 93 -12.34 9.94 -1.70
CA TRP A 93 -13.70 9.98 -2.20
C TRP A 93 -14.62 9.11 -1.33
N SER A 94 -15.93 9.31 -1.44
CA SER A 94 -16.93 8.47 -0.75
C SER A 94 -17.57 7.49 -1.70
N GLU A 95 -18.10 6.39 -1.17
CA GLU A 95 -18.84 5.41 -1.95
C GLU A 95 -20.04 6.04 -2.68
N GLY A 96 -20.18 5.71 -3.96
CA GLY A 96 -21.22 6.23 -4.84
C GLY A 96 -21.01 7.66 -5.34
N GLN A 97 -19.98 8.38 -4.89
CA GLN A 97 -19.67 9.72 -5.37
C GLN A 97 -18.78 9.67 -6.62
N LYS A 98 -19.13 10.46 -7.64
CA LYS A 98 -18.34 10.62 -8.88
C LYS A 98 -17.28 11.71 -8.80
N GLN A 99 -17.20 12.36 -7.65
CA GLN A 99 -16.23 13.42 -7.37
C GLN A 99 -15.46 13.08 -6.09
N GLY A 100 -14.15 13.21 -6.17
CA GLY A 100 -13.24 13.12 -5.05
C GLY A 100 -12.35 14.36 -4.99
N VAL A 101 -11.47 14.39 -4.00
CA VAL A 101 -10.46 15.43 -3.85
C VAL A 101 -9.07 14.83 -3.88
N LYS A 102 -8.13 15.59 -4.44
CA LYS A 102 -6.72 15.23 -4.54
C LYS A 102 -5.89 16.32 -3.90
N PHE A 103 -4.90 15.89 -3.13
CA PHE A 103 -3.90 16.74 -2.51
C PHE A 103 -2.52 16.17 -2.84
N CYS A 104 -1.68 16.93 -3.54
CA CYS A 104 -0.26 16.60 -3.67
C CYS A 104 0.55 17.58 -2.85
N GLN A 105 1.48 17.08 -2.04
CA GLN A 105 2.41 17.95 -1.32
C GLN A 105 3.47 18.55 -2.26
N ALA A 106 3.91 19.77 -1.92
CA ALA A 106 5.32 20.12 -1.74
C ALA A 106 5.44 21.45 -0.96
N PRO A 107 6.51 21.70 -0.17
CA PRO A 107 7.10 20.96 0.98
C PRO A 107 6.35 21.36 2.28
N GLU A 108 6.37 20.70 3.43
CA GLU A 108 7.39 19.91 4.10
C GLU A 108 6.79 18.55 4.48
N ALA A 109 7.62 17.52 4.34
CA ALA A 109 7.33 16.20 4.84
C ALA A 109 6.90 16.32 6.30
N ILE A 110 5.79 15.68 6.65
CA ILE A 110 5.58 15.25 8.04
C ILE A 110 6.71 14.25 8.29
N THR A 111 7.87 14.77 8.67
CA THR A 111 8.96 13.94 9.15
C THR A 111 8.53 13.47 10.54
N PRO A 112 8.78 12.20 10.89
CA PRO A 112 8.46 11.71 12.23
C PRO A 112 9.17 12.45 13.37
N GLU A 113 10.10 13.35 13.06
CA GLU A 113 10.89 14.15 14.01
C GLU A 113 10.17 15.42 14.47
N GLU A 114 9.06 15.81 13.83
CA GLU A 114 8.24 16.97 14.23
C GLU A 114 7.04 16.61 15.11
N ALA A 115 6.87 15.32 15.45
CA ALA A 115 5.85 14.86 16.39
C ALA A 115 6.17 15.17 17.87
N ASP A 116 7.39 15.60 18.19
CA ASP A 116 7.89 15.77 19.56
C ASP A 116 8.19 17.24 19.97
N LYS A 117 7.78 18.24 19.17
CA LYS A 117 7.95 19.66 19.55
C LYS A 117 6.74 20.18 20.35
N PRO A 118 6.95 20.96 21.42
CA PRO A 118 5.88 21.50 22.26
C PRO A 118 4.96 22.48 21.48
N ALA A 119 3.69 22.45 21.86
CA ALA A 119 2.51 22.88 21.12
C ALA A 119 2.31 24.40 20.92
N ASP A 120 3.33 25.16 20.52
CA ASP A 120 3.20 26.61 20.28
C ASP A 120 3.52 27.04 18.83
N TRP A 121 3.70 26.08 17.93
CA TRP A 121 3.74 26.32 16.47
C TRP A 121 2.70 25.41 15.80
N GLN A 122 1.42 25.77 15.92
CA GLN A 122 0.42 25.32 14.97
C GLN A 122 0.55 26.22 13.75
N PRO A 123 1.10 25.75 12.61
CA PRO A 123 0.59 26.31 11.37
C PRO A 123 -0.91 26.05 11.40
N ASP A 124 -1.72 27.06 11.11
CA ASP A 124 -3.11 26.91 10.68
C ASP A 124 -3.16 26.19 9.30
N SER A 125 -2.31 25.17 9.13
CA SER A 125 -2.39 24.19 8.09
C SER A 125 -3.63 23.40 8.45
N GLY A 126 -4.73 23.70 7.75
CA GLY A 126 -5.96 22.93 7.76
C GLY A 126 -5.61 21.45 7.81
N SER A 127 -5.61 20.90 9.02
CA SER A 127 -5.50 19.49 9.27
C SER A 127 -6.81 18.95 8.77
N TYR A 128 -6.85 18.68 7.47
CA TYR A 128 -7.88 17.87 6.87
C TYR A 128 -7.72 16.50 7.53
N LYS A 129 -8.29 16.35 8.73
CA LYS A 129 -8.80 15.08 9.21
C LYS A 129 -9.71 14.63 8.09
N THR A 130 -9.16 13.84 7.18
CA THR A 130 -9.98 13.25 6.13
C THR A 130 -11.02 12.46 6.89
N GLU A 131 -12.29 12.86 6.77
CA GLU A 131 -13.36 12.29 7.58
C GLU A 131 -13.26 10.76 7.50
N GLY A 132 -12.99 10.15 8.66
CA GLY A 132 -12.90 8.70 8.81
C GLY A 132 -11.52 8.07 8.70
N VAL A 133 -10.42 8.81 8.61
CA VAL A 133 -9.07 8.24 8.86
C VAL A 133 -8.59 8.63 10.25
N ASP A 134 -8.65 7.67 11.16
CA ASP A 134 -8.03 7.80 12.47
C ASP A 134 -6.59 7.27 12.41
N TRP A 135 -5.62 8.15 12.64
CA TRP A 135 -4.20 7.83 12.62
C TRP A 135 -3.70 7.33 13.98
N ASP A 136 -4.49 7.54 15.04
CA ASP A 136 -4.13 7.27 16.42
C ASP A 136 -4.74 5.96 16.94
N VAL A 137 -5.60 5.29 16.15
CA VAL A 137 -6.10 3.95 16.48
C VAL A 137 -5.02 2.89 16.34
N GLN A 138 -5.15 1.83 17.14
CA GLN A 138 -4.33 0.63 17.04
C GLN A 138 -4.75 -0.20 15.83
N TYR A 139 -3.86 -0.31 14.86
CA TYR A 139 -4.01 -1.17 13.69
C TYR A 139 -3.45 -2.55 13.99
N LYS A 140 -4.17 -3.58 13.55
CA LYS A 140 -3.65 -4.95 13.48
C LYS A 140 -3.25 -5.22 12.04
N CYS A 141 -1.95 -5.30 11.80
CA CYS A 141 -1.37 -5.52 10.49
C CYS A 141 -0.85 -6.95 10.36
N ARG A 142 -1.14 -7.56 9.23
CA ARG A 142 -0.54 -8.83 8.82
C ARG A 142 0.13 -8.67 7.46
N PRO A 143 1.26 -9.34 7.23
CA PRO A 143 1.85 -9.44 5.91
C PRO A 143 0.84 -9.96 4.91
N ASP A 144 0.76 -9.33 3.75
CA ASP A 144 -0.16 -9.75 2.70
C ASP A 144 0.46 -9.54 1.32
N ILE A 145 0.16 -10.45 0.40
CA ILE A 145 0.61 -10.35 -0.99
C ILE A 145 -0.60 -9.98 -1.83
N PHE A 146 -0.60 -8.75 -2.33
CA PHE A 146 -1.67 -8.24 -3.18
C PHE A 146 -1.14 -7.62 -4.47
N SER A 147 -1.99 -7.65 -5.49
CA SER A 147 -1.74 -7.01 -6.78
C SER A 147 -1.69 -5.48 -6.67
N GLY A 148 -0.89 -4.86 -7.53
CA GLY A 148 -0.72 -3.40 -7.54
C GLY A 148 -1.96 -2.61 -7.91
N ASN A 149 -2.96 -3.26 -8.54
CA ASN A 149 -4.22 -2.64 -8.93
C ASN A 149 -5.05 -2.07 -7.76
N ARG A 150 -4.77 -2.47 -6.50
CA ARG A 150 -5.42 -1.85 -5.33
C ARG A 150 -5.11 -0.36 -5.20
N PHE A 151 -3.99 0.10 -5.77
CA PHE A 151 -3.58 1.51 -5.73
C PHE A 151 -3.98 2.27 -7.00
N GLU A 152 -4.74 1.65 -7.90
CA GLU A 152 -5.29 2.35 -9.07
C GLU A 152 -6.50 3.19 -8.65
N LEU A 153 -6.61 4.38 -9.23
CA LEU A 153 -7.76 5.25 -9.00
C LEU A 153 -8.96 4.76 -9.83
N PRO A 154 -10.18 4.84 -9.29
CA PRO A 154 -11.39 4.49 -10.04
C PRO A 154 -11.60 5.43 -11.23
N ALA A 155 -11.87 4.87 -12.41
CA ALA A 155 -11.99 5.62 -13.66
C ALA A 155 -13.25 6.52 -13.73
N ASP A 156 -14.25 6.25 -12.90
CA ASP A 156 -15.52 6.98 -12.83
C ASP A 156 -15.53 8.12 -11.80
N VAL A 157 -14.46 8.26 -11.00
CA VAL A 157 -14.31 9.35 -10.03
C VAL A 157 -13.39 10.44 -10.60
N ARG A 158 -13.87 11.67 -10.61
CA ARG A 158 -13.08 12.85 -10.97
C ARG A 158 -12.51 13.49 -9.71
N PHE A 159 -11.20 13.69 -9.68
CA PHE A 159 -10.54 14.30 -8.53
C PHE A 159 -10.29 15.78 -8.77
N LEU A 160 -10.83 16.62 -7.89
CA LEU A 160 -10.51 18.04 -7.86
C LEU A 160 -9.16 18.25 -7.17
N ASP A 161 -8.22 18.92 -7.85
CA ASP A 161 -6.94 19.28 -7.27
C ASP A 161 -7.12 20.51 -6.36
N MET A 162 -7.03 20.28 -5.06
CA MET A 162 -7.25 21.32 -4.06
C MET A 162 -6.10 22.33 -4.03
N ALA A 163 -4.87 21.91 -4.35
CA ALA A 163 -3.72 22.81 -4.39
C ALA A 163 -3.82 23.79 -5.57
N GLU A 164 -4.33 23.34 -6.71
CA GLU A 164 -4.64 24.21 -7.86
C GLU A 164 -5.78 25.17 -7.54
N THR A 165 -6.86 24.66 -6.93
CA THR A 165 -8.04 25.46 -6.57
C THR A 165 -7.68 26.62 -5.65
N LEU A 166 -6.89 26.36 -4.60
CA LEU A 166 -6.49 27.40 -3.63
C LEU A 166 -5.57 28.47 -4.23
N LYS A 167 -4.71 28.12 -5.19
CA LYS A 167 -3.87 29.10 -5.92
C LYS A 167 -4.71 30.11 -6.72
N GLY A 168 -5.92 29.74 -7.12
CA GLY A 168 -6.84 30.62 -7.84
C GLY A 168 -7.47 31.72 -6.99
N PHE A 169 -7.61 31.50 -5.68
CA PHE A 169 -8.24 32.46 -4.74
C PHE A 169 -7.25 33.46 -4.14
N GLY A 170 -5.94 33.25 -4.28
CA GLY A 170 -4.89 34.13 -3.78
C GLY A 170 -4.45 35.23 -4.76
N ARG A 171 -5.29 35.58 -5.75
CA ARG A 171 -5.02 36.64 -6.75
C ARG A 171 -6.04 37.76 -6.65
#